data_AF-A0A2V5TSJ9-F1
#
_entry.id   AF-A0A2V5TSJ9-F1
#
_cell.length_a   1.000
_cell.length_b   1.000
_cell.length_c   1.000
_cell.angle_alpha   90.00
_cell.angle_beta   90.00
_cell.angle_gamma   90.00
#
_symmetry.space_group_name_H-M   'P 1'
#
loop_
_entity.id
_entity.type
_entity.pdbx_description
1 polymer ?
#
loop_
_entity_poly.entity_id
_entity_poly.type
_entity_poly.pdbx_seq_one_letter_code
_entity_poly.pdbx_strand_id
1 'polypeptide(L)'
;MNISSLSEPQRQALLDLLVLGMYSDDNLTMAEDALVQSLLDAFEFDSDYSRHRYLDASIARVRKKAETADSARAYAVGLAKSFASPKLKLAVYDALERLLASDDGLSVTESQLLSVVKGVFKL
;
A
#
# COMPACT_ATOMS: atom_id res chain seq x y z
N MET A 1 -4.31 13.27 -5.55
CA MET A 1 -3.02 12.53 -5.48
C MET A 1 -2.59 12.27 -6.91
N ASN A 2 -1.42 12.73 -7.38
CA ASN A 2 -1.02 12.54 -8.79
C ASN A 2 -0.26 11.22 -8.96
N ILE A 3 -0.99 10.12 -8.80
CA ILE A 3 -0.53 8.72 -8.89
C ILE A 3 -0.75 8.15 -10.30
N SER A 4 -1.42 8.89 -11.18
CA SER A 4 -1.68 8.50 -12.56
C SER A 4 -0.39 8.29 -13.37
N SER A 5 0.70 8.97 -12.98
CA SER A 5 2.02 8.84 -13.61
C SER A 5 2.86 7.64 -13.15
N LEU A 6 2.33 6.79 -12.25
CA LEU A 6 3.03 5.58 -11.82
C LEU A 6 3.08 4.56 -12.96
N SER A 7 4.26 3.97 -13.17
CA SER A 7 4.40 2.81 -14.05
C SER A 7 3.68 1.59 -13.48
N GLU A 8 3.37 0.61 -14.31
CA GLU A 8 2.67 -0.61 -13.87
C GLU A 8 3.34 -1.30 -12.65
N PRO A 9 4.67 -1.48 -12.61
CA PRO A 9 5.33 -2.02 -11.42
C PRO A 9 5.19 -1.14 -10.17
N GLN A 10 5.07 0.18 -10.34
CA GLN A 10 4.89 1.11 -9.23
C GLN A 10 3.45 1.15 -8.73
N ARG A 11 2.47 1.03 -9.63
CA ARG A 11 1.04 0.86 -9.28
C ARG A 11 0.86 -0.41 -8.45
N GLN A 12 1.48 -1.50 -8.91
CA GLN A 12 1.47 -2.76 -8.16
C GLN A 12 2.16 -2.61 -6.82
N ALA A 13 3.33 -1.95 -6.78
CA ALA A 13 4.06 -1.75 -5.53
C ALA A 13 3.29 -0.90 -4.52
N LEU A 14 2.56 0.12 -4.99
CA LEU A 14 1.72 0.96 -4.14
C LEU A 14 0.55 0.15 -3.59
N LEU A 15 -0.15 -0.61 -4.45
CA LEU A 15 -1.27 -1.42 -4.01
C LEU A 15 -0.84 -2.50 -3.02
N ASP A 16 0.25 -3.22 -3.29
CA ASP A 16 0.79 -4.22 -2.39
C ASP A 16 1.21 -3.60 -1.05
N LEU A 17 1.69 -2.35 -1.03
CA LEU A 17 2.05 -1.63 0.20
C LEU A 17 0.82 -1.26 1.04
N LEU A 18 -0.25 -0.80 0.40
CA LEU A 18 -1.52 -0.50 1.07
C LEU A 18 -2.16 -1.77 1.62
N VAL A 19 -2.24 -2.83 0.82
CA VAL A 19 -2.77 -4.13 1.24
C VAL A 19 -1.90 -4.72 2.36
N LEU A 20 -0.59 -4.55 2.32
CA LEU A 20 0.28 -4.97 3.43
C LEU A 20 -0.07 -4.24 4.73
N GLY A 21 -0.37 -2.94 4.66
CA GLY A 21 -0.86 -2.16 5.79
C GLY A 21 -2.17 -2.71 6.34
N MET A 22 -3.16 -2.93 5.48
CA MET A 22 -4.49 -3.46 5.87
C MET A 22 -4.46 -4.86 6.47
N TYR A 23 -3.48 -5.69 6.10
CA TYR A 23 -3.29 -7.03 6.66
C TYR A 23 -2.35 -7.05 7.87
N SER A 24 -1.80 -5.89 8.26
CA SER A 24 -0.96 -5.76 9.45
C SER A 24 -1.77 -5.63 10.74
N ASP A 25 -3.03 -5.20 10.62
CA ASP A 25 -4.04 -5.28 11.66
C ASP A 25 -5.13 -6.26 11.19
N ASP A 26 -5.69 -7.09 12.08
CA ASP A 26 -6.75 -8.05 11.73
C ASP A 26 -8.11 -7.35 11.50
N ASN A 27 -8.10 -6.02 11.33
CA ASN A 27 -9.27 -5.16 11.32
C ASN A 27 -9.35 -4.30 10.06
N LEU A 28 -9.91 -4.88 8.99
CA LEU A 28 -10.24 -4.14 7.77
C LEU A 28 -11.43 -3.22 8.01
N THR A 29 -11.20 -1.90 8.00
CA THR A 29 -12.30 -0.93 8.15
C THR A 29 -12.91 -0.55 6.80
N MET A 30 -14.16 -0.07 6.83
CA MET A 30 -14.82 0.45 5.62
C MET A 30 -14.09 1.68 5.04
N ALA A 31 -13.37 2.43 5.88
CA ALA A 31 -12.64 3.62 5.46
C ALA A 31 -11.37 3.26 4.67
N GLU A 32 -10.63 2.24 5.11
CA GLU A 32 -9.47 1.71 4.39
C GLU A 32 -9.87 1.09 3.05
N ASP A 33 -10.94 0.30 3.02
CA ASP A 33 -11.44 -0.29 1.77
C ASP A 33 -11.83 0.82 0.77
N ALA A 34 -12.54 1.86 1.21
CA ALA A 34 -12.90 2.98 0.36
C ALA A 34 -11.67 3.70 -0.23
N LEU A 35 -10.58 3.83 0.54
CA LEU A 35 -9.32 4.41 0.04
C LEU A 35 -8.65 3.51 -1.01
N VAL A 36 -8.67 2.19 -0.84
CA VAL A 36 -8.17 1.25 -1.85
C VAL A 36 -9.01 1.29 -3.11
N GLN A 37 -10.33 1.32 -3.00
CA GLN A 37 -11.20 1.45 -4.17
C GLN A 37 -10.93 2.77 -4.91
N SER A 38 -10.81 3.88 -4.18
CA SER A 38 -10.45 5.18 -4.78
C SER A 38 -9.08 5.16 -5.46
N LEU A 39 -8.10 4.43 -4.91
CA LEU A 39 -6.80 4.23 -5.55
C LEU A 39 -6.94 3.46 -6.86
N LEU A 40 -7.70 2.35 -6.84
CA LEU A 40 -7.91 1.50 -8.00
C LEU A 40 -8.65 2.24 -9.13
N ASP A 41 -9.61 3.10 -8.79
CA ASP A 41 -10.31 3.94 -9.75
C ASP A 41 -9.36 4.91 -10.45
N ALA A 42 -8.32 5.40 -9.76
CA ALA A 42 -7.30 6.27 -10.34
C ALA A 42 -6.33 5.56 -11.30
N PHE A 43 -6.33 4.22 -11.36
CA PHE A 43 -5.52 3.44 -12.30
C PHE A 43 -6.20 3.24 -13.67
N GLU A 44 -7.47 3.63 -13.83
CA GLU A 44 -8.18 3.62 -15.12
C GLU A 44 -8.20 2.23 -15.79
N PHE A 45 -8.70 1.21 -15.08
CA PHE A 45 -8.84 -0.14 -15.64
C PHE A 45 -9.92 -0.21 -16.73
N ASP A 46 -9.70 -1.07 -17.74
CA ASP A 46 -10.66 -1.30 -18.83
C ASP A 46 -12.00 -1.93 -18.40
N SER A 47 -12.04 -2.54 -17.20
CA SER A 47 -13.25 -3.14 -16.65
C SER A 47 -13.15 -3.33 -15.14
N ASP A 48 -14.32 -3.43 -14.49
CA ASP A 48 -14.42 -3.85 -13.09
C ASP A 48 -13.76 -5.21 -12.86
N TYR A 49 -13.88 -6.15 -13.80
CA TYR A 49 -13.24 -7.46 -13.68
C TYR A 49 -11.71 -7.34 -13.60
N SER A 50 -11.10 -6.51 -14.46
CA SER A 50 -9.66 -6.24 -14.42
C SER A 50 -9.24 -5.61 -13.09
N ARG A 51 -10.04 -4.68 -12.57
CA ARG A 51 -9.82 -4.03 -11.27
C ARG A 51 -9.83 -5.04 -10.12
N HIS A 52 -10.87 -5.87 -10.02
CA HIS A 52 -10.98 -6.89 -8.97
C HIS A 52 -9.84 -7.90 -9.05
N ARG A 53 -9.54 -8.40 -10.26
CA ARG A 53 -8.41 -9.31 -10.47
C ARG A 53 -7.08 -8.71 -10.03
N TYR A 54 -6.89 -7.41 -10.22
CA TYR A 54 -5.69 -6.69 -9.81
C TYR A 54 -5.54 -6.66 -8.29
N LEU A 55 -6.63 -6.35 -7.59
CA LEU A 55 -6.69 -6.38 -6.13
C LEU A 55 -6.48 -7.80 -5.57
N ASP A 56 -7.19 -8.80 -6.10
CA ASP A 56 -7.05 -10.20 -5.68
C ASP A 56 -5.60 -10.69 -5.84
N ALA A 57 -4.93 -10.29 -6.93
CA ALA A 57 -3.54 -10.63 -7.15
C ALA A 57 -2.60 -9.96 -6.13
N SER A 58 -2.88 -8.72 -5.73
CA SER A 58 -2.16 -8.04 -4.64
C SER A 58 -2.33 -8.77 -3.32
N ILE A 59 -3.58 -9.08 -2.94
CA ILE A 59 -3.90 -9.82 -1.71
C ILE A 59 -3.16 -11.16 -1.67
N ALA A 60 -3.18 -11.91 -2.78
CA ALA A 60 -2.48 -13.19 -2.88
C ALA A 60 -0.96 -13.04 -2.72
N ARG A 61 -0.34 -11.99 -3.29
CA ARG A 61 1.09 -11.70 -3.13
C ARG A 61 1.44 -11.33 -1.70
N VAL A 62 0.68 -10.41 -1.10
CA VAL A 62 0.90 -9.94 0.26
C VAL A 62 0.76 -11.09 1.24
N ARG A 63 -0.34 -11.87 1.20
CA ARG A 63 -0.54 -13.03 2.09
C ARG A 63 0.61 -14.03 2.02
N LYS A 64 1.18 -14.27 0.83
CA LYS A 64 2.33 -15.17 0.63
C LYS A 64 3.66 -14.59 1.12
N LYS A 65 3.81 -13.25 1.13
CA LYS A 65 5.07 -12.57 1.46
C LYS A 65 5.12 -12.03 2.89
N ALA A 66 3.97 -11.87 3.53
CA ALA A 66 3.78 -11.27 4.85
C ALA A 66 3.34 -12.31 5.90
N GLU A 67 3.80 -13.56 5.79
CA GLU A 67 3.47 -14.63 6.75
C GLU A 67 3.99 -14.34 8.16
N THR A 68 5.07 -13.55 8.29
CA THR A 68 5.62 -13.12 9.57
C THR A 68 5.89 -11.62 9.57
N ALA A 69 6.01 -11.01 10.76
CA ALA A 69 6.34 -9.59 10.89
C ALA A 69 7.65 -9.22 10.18
N ASP A 70 8.66 -10.10 10.20
CA ASP A 70 9.94 -9.84 9.55
C ASP A 70 9.85 -9.96 8.03
N SER A 71 9.07 -10.93 7.52
CA SER A 71 8.87 -11.07 6.07
C SER A 71 8.03 -9.93 5.51
N ALA A 72 7.01 -9.47 6.27
CA ALA A 72 6.21 -8.29 5.97
C ALA A 72 7.08 -7.03 5.87
N ARG A 73 7.94 -6.79 6.87
CA ARG A 73 8.90 -5.67 6.84
C ARG A 73 9.85 -5.74 5.65
N ALA A 74 10.43 -6.92 5.39
CA ALA A 74 11.32 -7.10 4.24
C ALA A 74 10.61 -6.84 2.92
N TYR A 75 9.34 -7.25 2.81
CA TYR A 75 8.51 -6.98 1.64
C TYR A 75 8.23 -5.49 1.47
N ALA A 76 7.81 -4.79 2.53
CA ALA A 76 7.61 -3.33 2.53
C ALA A 76 8.86 -2.58 2.04
N VAL A 77 10.04 -2.96 2.54
CA VAL A 77 11.33 -2.38 2.11
C VAL A 77 11.57 -2.61 0.61
N GLY A 78 11.24 -3.81 0.11
CA GLY A 78 11.33 -4.14 -1.30
C GLY A 78 10.41 -3.29 -2.18
N LEU A 79 9.15 -3.15 -1.79
CA LEU A 79 8.15 -2.34 -2.49
C LEU A 79 8.52 -0.86 -2.51
N ALA A 80 8.99 -0.33 -1.38
CA ALA A 80 9.42 1.05 -1.24
C ALA A 80 10.58 1.40 -2.20
N LYS A 81 11.48 0.45 -2.51
CA LYS A 81 12.59 0.68 -3.45
C LYS A 81 12.12 0.96 -4.89
N SER A 82 10.89 0.62 -5.26
CA SER A 82 10.30 0.92 -6.57
C SER A 82 10.06 2.42 -6.80
N PHE A 83 10.10 3.24 -5.74
CA PHE A 83 9.84 4.67 -5.79
C PHE A 83 11.14 5.47 -5.63
N ALA A 84 11.77 5.83 -6.75
CA ALA A 84 13.01 6.60 -6.75
C ALA A 84 12.81 8.12 -6.58
N SER A 85 11.71 8.65 -7.13
CA SER A 85 11.45 10.10 -7.15
C SER A 85 10.99 10.61 -5.78
N PRO A 86 11.56 11.72 -5.26
CA PRO A 86 11.11 12.34 -4.01
C PRO A 86 9.61 12.67 -3.99
N LYS A 87 9.06 13.14 -5.13
CA LYS A 87 7.63 13.44 -5.25
C LYS A 87 6.77 12.17 -5.12
N LEU A 88 7.21 11.06 -5.72
CA LEU A 88 6.49 9.79 -5.64
C LEU A 88 6.59 9.18 -4.25
N LYS A 89 7.77 9.26 -3.62
CA LYS A 89 7.96 8.80 -2.24
C LYS A 89 7.01 9.50 -1.27
N LEU A 90 6.92 10.84 -1.36
CA LEU A 90 5.97 11.62 -0.55
C LEU A 90 4.52 11.19 -0.84
N ALA A 91 4.13 11.13 -2.12
CA ALA A 91 2.77 10.75 -2.48
C ALA A 91 2.38 9.34 -1.99
N VAL A 92 3.30 8.37 -2.06
CA VAL A 92 3.10 7.00 -1.58
C VAL A 92 3.04 6.96 -0.06
N TYR A 93 3.92 7.70 0.63
CA TYR A 93 3.91 7.79 2.08
C TYR A 93 2.61 8.41 2.60
N ASP A 94 2.19 9.54 2.02
CA ASP A 94 0.93 10.21 2.38
C ASP A 94 -0.28 9.31 2.13
N ALA A 95 -0.26 8.50 1.06
CA ALA A 95 -1.32 7.54 0.79
C ALA A 95 -1.40 6.44 1.86
N LEU A 96 -0.24 5.88 2.23
CA LEU A 96 -0.14 4.85 3.25
C LEU A 96 -0.55 5.40 4.63
N GLU A 97 -0.05 6.58 5.01
CA GLU A 97 -0.39 7.23 6.27
C GLU A 97 -1.89 7.54 6.36
N ARG A 98 -2.49 8.06 5.29
CA ARG A 98 -3.95 8.30 5.24
C ARG A 98 -4.77 7.03 5.34
N LEU A 99 -4.29 5.93 4.79
CA LEU A 99 -4.98 4.65 4.86
C LEU A 99 -4.96 4.12 6.29
N LEU A 100 -3.79 4.05 6.90
CA LEU A 100 -3.63 3.49 8.25
C LEU A 100 -4.20 4.42 9.33
N ALA A 101 -4.22 5.73 9.10
CA ALA A 101 -4.86 6.69 10.00
C ALA A 101 -6.33 6.97 9.65
N SER A 102 -6.98 6.11 8.85
CA SER A 102 -8.37 6.31 8.46
C SER A 102 -9.38 5.87 9.53
N ASP A 103 -8.93 5.11 10.53
CA ASP A 103 -9.69 4.70 11.70
C ASP A 103 -9.29 5.49 12.97
N ASP A 104 -9.71 5.03 14.15
CA ASP A 104 -9.50 5.73 15.43
C ASP A 104 -8.06 5.61 16.00
N GLY A 105 -7.09 5.17 15.20
CA GLY A 105 -5.67 5.43 15.46
C GLY A 105 -4.73 4.31 15.03
N LEU A 106 -3.48 4.71 14.76
CA LEU A 106 -2.44 3.78 14.31
C LEU A 106 -2.10 2.75 15.38
N SER A 107 -2.23 1.47 15.03
CA SER A 107 -1.72 0.36 15.83
C SER A 107 -0.19 0.38 15.88
N VAL A 108 0.37 -0.43 16.80
CA VAL A 108 1.83 -0.57 16.93
C VAL A 108 2.45 -1.11 15.63
N THR A 109 1.76 -2.04 14.96
CA THR A 109 2.26 -2.67 13.73
C THR A 109 2.23 -1.68 12.56
N GLU A 110 1.17 -0.90 12.43
CA GLU A 110 1.03 0.13 11.40
C GLU A 110 2.05 1.27 11.58
N SER A 111 2.25 1.71 12.82
CA SER A 111 3.28 2.69 13.17
C SER A 111 4.69 2.19 12.82
N GLN A 112 4.95 0.89 13.01
CA GLN A 112 6.21 0.27 12.61
C GLN A 112 6.36 0.20 11.09
N LEU A 113 5.29 -0.14 10.36
CA LEU A 113 5.29 -0.15 8.89
C LEU A 113 5.59 1.25 8.34
N LEU A 114 4.91 2.29 8.82
CA LEU A 114 5.17 3.68 8.45
C LEU A 114 6.62 4.08 8.73
N SER A 115 7.14 3.71 9.90
CA SER A 115 8.54 4.00 10.27
C SER A 115 9.54 3.33 9.32
N VAL A 116 9.29 2.08 8.92
CA VAL A 116 10.12 1.35 7.95
C VAL A 116 10.09 2.03 6.59
N VAL A 117 8.90 2.36 6.08
CA VAL A 117 8.74 3.00 4.77
C VAL A 117 9.38 4.39 4.77
N LYS A 118 9.17 5.19 5.83
CA LYS A 118 9.79 6.50 6.04
C LYS A 118 11.32 6.41 5.98
N GLY A 119 11.90 5.43 6.66
CA GLY A 119 13.34 5.17 6.66
C GLY A 119 13.89 4.83 5.27
N VAL A 120 13.18 4.02 4.49
CA VAL A 120 13.59 3.69 3.10
C VAL A 120 13.48 4.89 2.18
N PHE A 121 12.43 5.69 2.33
CA PHE A 121 12.23 6.88 1.53
C PHE A 121 13.19 8.02 1.89
N LYS A 122 13.70 8.02 3.13
CA LYS A 122 14.48 9.10 3.75
C LYS A 122 13.66 10.39 3.88
N LEU A 123 12.44 10.25 4.41
CA LEU A 123 11.51 11.34 4.73
C LEU A 123 11.55 11.71 6.21
#